data_AF-A0A381XYG5-F1
#
_entry.id   AF-A0A381XYG5-F1
#
_cell.length_a   1.000
_cell.length_b   1.000
_cell.length_c   1.000
_cell.angle_alpha   90.00
_cell.angle_beta   90.00
_cell.angle_gamma   90.00
#
_symmetry.space_group_name_H-M   'P 1'
#
loop_
_entity.id
_entity.type
_entity.pdbx_description
1 polymer ?
#
loop_
_entity_poly.entity_id
_entity_poly.type
_entity_poly.pdbx_seq_one_letter_code
_entity_poly.pdbx_strand_id
1 'polypeptide(L)'
;MSSSAKTGSTEFVKSNFENEVEFSQVVKDGRRILEIEVEYQTEKWDWTGDLDDAEIFIFSYLLYDYKKKILSLRRLKESVYTLNLLRQKMIPSHEKTELPLLEEFQVIFTLYEKLKHEEMSWEDCEEYVMEQISAHRRSN
;
A
#
# COMPACT_ATOMS: atom_id res chain seq x y z
N MET A 1 -46.69 -10.33 9.86
CA MET A 1 -45.36 -10.66 10.42
C MET A 1 -44.35 -9.84 9.65
N SER A 2 -43.78 -8.82 10.29
CA SER A 2 -42.69 -8.03 9.73
C SER A 2 -41.39 -8.52 10.35
N SER A 3 -40.41 -8.87 9.54
CA SER A 3 -39.04 -8.49 9.81
C SER A 3 -38.23 -8.55 8.52
N SER A 4 -37.82 -7.36 8.06
CA SER A 4 -36.72 -7.15 7.14
C SER A 4 -35.58 -6.57 7.96
N ALA A 5 -34.39 -7.15 7.85
CA ALA A 5 -33.14 -6.41 7.87
C ALA A 5 -32.03 -7.31 7.32
N LYS A 6 -31.61 -7.03 6.08
CA LYS A 6 -30.30 -7.41 5.54
C LYS A 6 -29.23 -6.66 6.35
N THR A 7 -28.44 -7.36 7.15
CA THR A 7 -27.33 -6.78 7.94
C THR A 7 -25.94 -7.00 7.32
N GLY A 8 -25.83 -7.41 6.06
CA GLY A 8 -24.52 -7.64 5.42
C GLY A 8 -23.91 -6.44 4.69
N SER A 9 -24.67 -5.36 4.44
CA SER A 9 -24.24 -4.28 3.52
C SER A 9 -23.67 -3.04 4.20
N THR A 10 -24.00 -2.79 5.46
CA THR A 10 -23.66 -1.52 6.14
C THR A 10 -22.30 -1.53 6.82
N GLU A 11 -21.82 -2.68 7.31
CA GLU A 11 -20.49 -2.79 7.90
C GLU A 11 -19.40 -2.67 6.84
N PHE A 12 -19.53 -3.38 5.71
CA PHE A 12 -18.58 -3.31 4.58
C PHE A 12 -18.47 -1.90 3.98
N VAL A 13 -19.60 -1.18 3.86
CA VAL A 13 -19.60 0.20 3.35
C VAL A 13 -18.95 1.16 4.35
N LYS A 14 -19.14 0.93 5.65
CA LYS A 14 -18.54 1.77 6.70
C LYS A 14 -17.03 1.53 6.83
N SER A 15 -16.58 0.27 6.75
CA SER A 15 -15.15 -0.08 6.77
C SER A 15 -14.41 0.44 5.53
N ASN A 16 -15.03 0.36 4.35
CA ASN A 16 -14.44 0.92 3.13
C ASN A 16 -14.30 2.45 3.20
N PHE A 17 -15.29 3.14 3.80
CA PHE A 17 -15.23 4.58 4.00
C PHE A 17 -14.13 4.99 5.00
N GLU A 18 -13.95 4.25 6.09
CA GLU A 18 -12.86 4.48 7.06
C GLU A 18 -11.49 4.22 6.42
N ASN A 19 -11.36 3.19 5.58
CA ASN A 19 -10.15 2.87 4.83
C ASN A 19 -9.78 3.95 3.80
N GLU A 20 -10.76 4.49 3.06
CA GLU A 20 -10.53 5.59 2.11
C GLU A 20 -10.10 6.88 2.81
N VAL A 21 -10.65 7.16 4.00
CA VAL A 21 -10.27 8.31 4.82
C VAL A 21 -8.84 8.17 5.31
N GLU A 22 -8.44 7.00 5.80
CA GLU A 22 -7.07 6.74 6.26
C GLU A 22 -6.07 6.85 5.09
N PHE A 23 -6.36 6.22 3.95
CA PHE A 23 -5.55 6.35 2.74
C PHE A 23 -5.37 7.81 2.33
N SER A 24 -6.48 8.56 2.19
CA SER A 24 -6.45 9.96 1.79
C SER A 24 -5.64 10.83 2.76
N GLN A 25 -5.73 10.55 4.07
CA GLN A 25 -5.01 11.30 5.08
C GLN A 25 -3.49 11.07 4.98
N VAL A 26 -3.05 9.80 4.87
CA VAL A 26 -1.62 9.46 4.72
C VAL A 26 -1.05 10.07 3.44
N VAL A 27 -1.81 10.06 2.34
CA VAL A 27 -1.39 10.69 1.08
C VAL A 27 -1.21 12.19 1.24
N LYS A 28 -2.19 12.87 1.85
CA LYS A 28 -2.11 14.32 2.11
C LYS A 28 -0.91 14.68 2.98
N ASP A 29 -0.69 13.93 4.04
CA ASP A 29 0.43 14.16 4.95
C ASP A 29 1.78 13.89 4.26
N GLY A 30 1.87 12.85 3.44
CA GLY A 30 3.05 12.53 2.63
C GLY A 30 3.40 13.66 1.65
N ARG A 31 2.41 14.14 0.88
CA ARG A 31 2.59 15.28 -0.04
C ARG A 31 3.03 16.54 0.71
N ARG A 32 2.37 16.84 1.83
CA ARG A 32 2.71 17.99 2.66
C ARG A 32 4.15 17.95 3.18
N ILE A 33 4.65 16.79 3.58
CA ILE A 33 6.04 16.62 4.01
C ILE A 33 7.00 16.98 2.87
N LEU A 34 6.76 16.45 1.67
CA LEU A 34 7.58 16.73 0.48
C LEU A 34 7.56 18.22 0.10
N GLU A 35 6.44 18.90 0.31
CA GLU A 35 6.28 20.32 0.00
C GLU A 35 6.92 21.26 1.03
N ILE A 36 6.90 20.91 2.32
CA ILE A 36 7.28 21.84 3.40
C ILE A 36 8.73 21.63 3.85
N GLU A 37 9.20 20.39 3.93
CA GLU A 37 10.48 20.10 4.55
C GLU A 37 11.63 20.32 3.55
N VAL A 38 12.54 21.24 3.90
CA VAL A 38 13.68 21.65 3.05
C VAL A 38 14.57 20.46 2.68
N GLU A 39 14.61 19.40 3.49
CA GLU A 39 15.39 18.19 3.20
C GLU A 39 14.93 17.46 1.93
N TYR A 40 13.66 17.60 1.54
CA TYR A 40 13.08 16.98 0.34
C TYR A 40 13.04 17.91 -0.87
N GLN A 41 13.38 19.19 -0.71
CA GLN A 41 13.39 20.17 -1.80
C GLN A 41 14.77 20.25 -2.49
N THR A 42 15.29 19.10 -2.92
CA THR A 42 16.59 19.01 -3.63
C THR A 42 16.51 18.07 -4.81
N GLU A 43 17.44 18.21 -5.77
CA GLU A 43 17.49 17.38 -6.99
C GLU A 43 17.48 15.86 -6.72
N LYS A 44 17.95 15.44 -5.53
CA LYS A 44 17.95 14.04 -5.11
C LYS A 44 16.54 13.47 -4.91
N TRP A 45 15.54 14.34 -4.74
CA TRP A 45 14.15 14.01 -4.45
C TRP A 45 13.20 14.41 -5.57
N ASP A 46 13.67 14.95 -6.69
CA ASP A 46 12.83 15.37 -7.84
C ASP A 46 11.89 14.25 -8.31
N TRP A 47 12.34 13.00 -8.22
CA TRP A 47 11.53 11.82 -8.56
C TRP A 47 10.23 11.69 -7.75
N THR A 48 10.14 12.35 -6.60
CA THR A 48 8.92 12.36 -5.77
C THR A 48 7.81 13.22 -6.35
N GLY A 49 8.12 14.15 -7.26
CA GLY A 49 7.15 14.99 -7.95
C GLY A 49 6.27 14.23 -8.94
N ASP A 50 6.74 13.08 -9.42
CA ASP A 50 6.02 12.22 -10.38
C ASP A 50 5.13 11.17 -9.69
N LEU A 51 5.12 11.10 -8.35
CA LEU A 51 4.42 10.04 -7.62
C LEU A 51 2.91 10.26 -7.59
N ASP A 52 2.18 9.23 -8.01
CA ASP A 52 0.73 9.15 -7.83
C ASP A 52 0.35 8.94 -6.36
N ASP A 53 -0.95 9.00 -6.02
CA ASP A 53 -1.40 8.87 -4.63
C ASP A 53 -1.02 7.52 -4.01
N ALA A 54 -1.04 6.45 -4.81
CA ALA A 54 -0.73 5.11 -4.34
C ALA A 54 0.78 4.94 -4.08
N GLU A 55 1.61 5.55 -4.92
CA GLU A 55 3.05 5.65 -4.75
C GLU A 55 3.43 6.53 -3.57
N ILE A 56 2.71 7.64 -3.34
CA ILE A 56 2.90 8.47 -2.13
C ILE A 56 2.55 7.68 -0.88
N PHE A 57 1.50 6.86 -0.90
CA PHE A 57 1.14 6.03 0.25
C PHE A 57 2.26 5.02 0.59
N ILE A 58 2.80 4.34 -0.43
CA ILE A 58 3.96 3.44 -0.27
C ILE A 58 5.19 4.21 0.21
N PHE A 59 5.47 5.36 -0.40
CA PHE A 59 6.58 6.23 -0.03
C PHE A 59 6.51 6.64 1.43
N SER A 60 5.35 7.09 1.91
CA SER A 60 5.14 7.50 3.30
C SER A 60 5.48 6.38 4.29
N TYR A 61 5.10 5.14 3.97
CA TYR A 61 5.47 3.97 4.77
C TYR A 61 7.00 3.76 4.77
N LEU A 62 7.62 3.70 3.59
CA LEU A 62 9.05 3.43 3.46
C LEU A 62 9.97 4.57 3.94
N LEU A 63 9.45 5.80 3.99
CA LEU A 63 10.18 6.96 4.49
C LEU A 63 10.59 6.76 5.95
N TYR A 64 9.79 6.03 6.73
CA TYR A 64 10.14 5.66 8.10
C TYR A 64 11.43 4.84 8.16
N ASP A 65 11.55 3.80 7.33
CA ASP A 65 12.73 2.94 7.28
C ASP A 65 13.97 3.67 6.76
N TYR A 66 13.78 4.58 5.80
CA TYR A 66 14.84 5.49 5.35
C TYR A 66 15.34 6.40 6.48
N LYS A 67 14.42 7.01 7.25
CA LYS A 67 14.77 7.85 8.41
C LYS A 67 15.50 7.04 9.49
N LYS A 68 15.14 5.77 9.67
CA LYS A 68 15.82 4.82 10.57
C LYS A 68 17.14 4.26 10.02
N LYS A 69 17.55 4.65 8.81
CA LYS A 69 18.77 4.17 8.13
C LYS A 69 18.77 2.67 7.83
N ILE A 70 17.58 2.06 7.80
CA ILE A 70 17.38 0.68 7.33
C ILE A 70 17.47 0.67 5.80
N LEU A 71 16.85 1.67 5.15
CA LEU A 71 16.96 1.89 3.71
C LEU A 71 17.94 3.02 3.37
N SER A 72 18.71 2.82 2.30
CA SER A 72 19.40 3.91 1.61
C SER A 72 18.43 4.66 0.68
N LEU A 73 18.77 5.89 0.28
CA LEU A 73 17.92 6.67 -0.64
C LEU A 73 17.68 5.93 -1.98
N ARG A 74 18.73 5.29 -2.50
CA ARG A 74 18.62 4.47 -3.71
C ARG A 74 17.62 3.34 -3.52
N ARG A 75 17.72 2.60 -2.40
CA ARG A 75 16.82 1.48 -2.11
C ARG A 75 15.39 1.94 -1.82
N LEU A 76 15.20 3.10 -1.21
CA LEU A 76 13.88 3.71 -1.04
C LEU A 76 13.22 3.93 -2.40
N LYS A 77 13.90 4.61 -3.32
CA LYS A 77 13.40 4.87 -4.67
C LYS A 77 13.05 3.57 -5.40
N GLU A 78 13.99 2.62 -5.45
CA GLU A 78 13.78 1.31 -6.08
C GLU A 78 12.59 0.56 -5.47
N SER A 79 12.44 0.60 -4.14
CA SER A 79 11.37 -0.10 -3.42
C SER A 79 10.00 0.51 -3.69
N VAL A 80 9.87 1.84 -3.72
CA VAL A 80 8.58 2.50 -4.05
C VAL A 80 8.07 2.05 -5.41
N TYR A 81 8.91 2.12 -6.44
CA TYR A 81 8.52 1.69 -7.79
C TYR A 81 8.23 0.19 -7.86
N THR A 82 9.07 -0.63 -7.22
CA THR A 82 8.90 -2.08 -7.26
C THR A 82 7.60 -2.49 -6.57
N LEU A 83 7.30 -1.95 -5.39
CA LEU A 83 6.08 -2.25 -4.66
C LEU A 83 4.83 -1.73 -5.41
N ASN A 84 4.89 -0.57 -6.05
CA ASN A 84 3.79 -0.08 -6.90
C ASN A 84 3.55 -1.01 -8.09
N LEU A 85 4.62 -1.45 -8.76
CA LEU A 85 4.53 -2.41 -9.87
C LEU A 85 3.95 -3.76 -9.42
N LEU A 86 4.39 -4.26 -8.27
CA LEU A 86 3.87 -5.48 -7.66
C LEU A 86 2.37 -5.34 -7.36
N ARG A 87 1.95 -4.22 -6.76
CA ARG A 87 0.52 -3.92 -6.53
C ARG A 87 -0.26 -4.00 -7.84
N GLN A 88 0.19 -3.30 -8.88
CA GLN A 88 -0.53 -3.23 -10.15
C GLN A 88 -0.57 -4.56 -10.92
N LYS A 89 0.46 -5.39 -10.80
CA LYS A 89 0.58 -6.66 -11.54
C LYS A 89 -0.01 -7.85 -10.81
N MET A 90 0.24 -7.96 -9.51
CA MET A 90 -0.07 -9.15 -8.73
C MET A 90 -1.43 -9.05 -8.02
N ILE A 91 -1.91 -7.84 -7.75
CA ILE A 91 -3.25 -7.64 -7.19
C ILE A 91 -4.21 -7.42 -8.36
N PRO A 92 -5.18 -8.34 -8.60
CA PRO A 92 -6.20 -8.10 -9.62
C PRO A 92 -6.91 -6.78 -9.31
N SER A 93 -7.26 -6.02 -10.33
CA SER A 93 -7.98 -4.74 -10.19
C SER A 93 -9.09 -4.81 -9.14
N HIS A 94 -9.30 -3.75 -8.37
CA HIS A 94 -10.34 -3.64 -7.32
C HIS A 94 -11.72 -4.21 -7.74
N GLU A 95 -12.10 -4.09 -9.02
CA GLU A 95 -13.32 -4.67 -9.60
C GLU A 95 -13.40 -6.21 -9.58
N LYS A 96 -12.27 -6.90 -9.43
CA LYS A 96 -12.12 -8.37 -9.46
C LYS A 96 -11.66 -8.94 -8.12
N THR A 97 -11.03 -8.14 -7.27
CA THR A 97 -10.55 -8.57 -5.95
C THR A 97 -11.63 -8.55 -4.90
N GLU A 98 -12.56 -7.58 -4.96
CA GLU A 98 -13.47 -7.20 -3.86
C GLU A 98 -12.75 -6.82 -2.55
N LEU A 99 -11.43 -6.65 -2.61
CA LEU A 99 -10.62 -6.21 -1.47
C LEU A 99 -10.74 -4.70 -1.30
N PRO A 100 -10.93 -4.19 -0.07
CA PRO A 100 -10.72 -2.79 0.24
C PRO A 100 -9.29 -2.36 -0.10
N LEU A 101 -9.14 -1.13 -0.59
CA LEU A 101 -7.85 -0.54 -0.99
C LEU A 101 -6.74 -0.71 0.06
N LEU A 102 -7.05 -0.54 1.34
CA LEU A 102 -6.07 -0.62 2.42
C LEU A 102 -5.55 -2.04 2.64
N GLU A 103 -6.38 -3.05 2.41
CA GLU A 103 -5.98 -4.46 2.47
C GLU A 103 -5.03 -4.82 1.31
N GLU A 104 -5.24 -4.23 0.13
CA GLU A 104 -4.29 -4.39 -0.99
C GLU A 104 -2.89 -3.88 -0.59
N PHE A 105 -2.80 -2.72 0.06
CA PHE A 105 -1.53 -2.21 0.56
C PHE A 105 -0.96 -3.04 1.72
N GLN A 106 -1.79 -3.60 2.60
CA GLN A 106 -1.31 -4.48 3.66
C GLN A 106 -0.62 -5.73 3.11
N VAL A 107 -1.15 -6.34 2.05
CA VAL A 107 -0.51 -7.48 1.38
C VAL A 107 0.88 -7.08 0.86
N ILE A 108 0.96 -5.93 0.19
CA ILE A 108 2.22 -5.41 -0.38
C ILE A 108 3.23 -5.05 0.71
N PHE A 109 2.82 -4.41 1.80
CA PHE A 109 3.71 -4.08 2.90
C PHE A 109 4.18 -5.31 3.66
N THR A 110 3.33 -6.32 3.82
CA THR A 110 3.75 -7.58 4.46
C THR A 110 4.77 -8.32 3.59
N LEU A 111 4.58 -8.33 2.27
CA LEU A 111 5.59 -8.84 1.34
C LEU A 111 6.90 -8.05 1.47
N TYR A 112 6.82 -6.71 1.53
CA TYR A 112 8.00 -5.87 1.72
C TYR A 112 8.77 -6.20 3.01
N GLU A 113 8.08 -6.36 4.15
CA GLU A 113 8.72 -6.76 5.41
C GLU A 113 9.41 -8.12 5.31
N LYS A 114 8.82 -9.09 4.60
CA LYS A 114 9.46 -10.38 4.34
C LYS A 114 10.74 -10.23 3.50
N LEU A 115 10.67 -9.46 2.42
CA LEU A 115 11.81 -9.21 1.52
C LEU A 115 13.00 -8.51 2.21
N LYS A 116 12.79 -7.88 3.37
CA LYS A 116 13.91 -7.35 4.18
C LYS A 116 14.75 -8.45 4.83
N HIS A 117 14.14 -9.60 5.09
CA HIS A 117 14.73 -10.68 5.88
C HIS A 117 15.03 -11.92 5.04
N GLU A 118 14.35 -12.09 3.92
CA GLU A 118 14.37 -13.27 3.08
C GLU A 118 14.64 -12.90 1.62
N GLU A 119 15.49 -13.67 0.95
CA GLU A 119 15.66 -13.58 -0.50
C GLU A 119 14.57 -14.45 -1.15
N MET A 120 13.63 -13.81 -1.85
CA MET A 120 12.51 -14.48 -2.53
C MET A 120 12.60 -14.28 -4.04
N SER A 121 12.27 -15.31 -4.82
CA SER A 121 12.12 -15.17 -6.26
C SER A 121 10.85 -14.38 -6.63
N TRP A 122 10.73 -13.99 -7.90
CA TRP A 122 9.52 -13.32 -8.38
C TRP A 122 8.30 -14.25 -8.27
N GLU A 123 8.48 -15.53 -8.60
CA GLU A 123 7.46 -16.57 -8.49
C GLU A 123 7.00 -16.77 -7.05
N ASP A 124 7.93 -16.78 -6.08
CA ASP A 124 7.59 -16.88 -4.65
C ASP A 124 6.80 -15.66 -4.16
N CYS A 125 7.11 -14.47 -4.70
CA CYS A 125 6.36 -13.25 -4.39
C CYS A 125 4.93 -13.32 -4.95
N GLU A 126 4.75 -13.79 -6.19
CA GLU A 126 3.43 -13.99 -6.80
C GLU A 126 2.60 -14.99 -5.99
N GLU A 127 3.19 -16.14 -5.65
CA GLU A 127 2.53 -17.17 -4.86
C GLU A 127 2.10 -16.62 -3.49
N TYR A 128 2.99 -15.91 -2.79
CA TYR A 128 2.68 -15.30 -1.51
C TYR A 128 1.51 -14.30 -1.59
N VAL A 129 1.53 -13.38 -2.57
CA VAL A 129 0.46 -12.39 -2.75
C VAL A 129 -0.88 -13.09 -3.01
N MET A 130 -0.89 -14.12 -3.89
CA MET A 130 -2.08 -14.89 -4.21
C MET A 130 -2.61 -15.67 -3.00
N GLU A 131 -1.72 -16.23 -2.17
CA GLU A 131 -2.10 -16.88 -0.92
C GLU A 131 -2.75 -15.92 0.07
N GLN A 132 -2.17 -14.73 0.26
CA GLN A 132 -2.73 -13.71 1.17
C GLN A 132 -4.12 -13.27 0.70
N ILE A 133 -4.28 -12.95 -0.59
CA ILE A 133 -5.57 -12.59 -1.19
C ILE A 133 -6.60 -13.72 -0.99
N SER A 134 -6.18 -14.97 -1.21
CA SER A 134 -7.05 -16.15 -1.06
C SER A 134 -7.40 -16.47 0.39
N ALA A 135 -6.52 -16.16 1.35
CA ALA A 135 -6.79 -16.30 2.77
C ALA A 135 -7.79 -15.25 3.26
N HIS A 136 -7.64 -14.01 2.79
CA HIS A 136 -8.58 -12.91 3.08
C HIS A 136 -10.00 -13.23 2.61
N ARG A 137 -10.13 -13.71 1.37
CA ARG A 137 -11.41 -14.15 0.78
C ARG A 137 -12.10 -15.31 1.49
N ARG A 138 -11.35 -16.10 2.27
CA ARG A 138 -11.91 -17.23 3.03
C ARG A 138 -12.35 -16.83 4.44
N SER A 139 -11.84 -15.70 4.93
CA SER A 139 -12.05 -15.25 6.31
C SER A 139 -13.18 -14.21 6.43
N ASN A 140 -13.56 -13.60 5.30
CA ASN A 140 -14.68 -12.65 5.14
C ASN A 140 -15.75 -13.24 4.21
#